data_AF-T0NJM5-F1
#
_entry.id   AF-T0NJM5-F1
#
_cell.length_a   1.000
_cell.length_b   1.000
_cell.length_c   1.000
_cell.angle_alpha   90.00
_cell.angle_beta   90.00
_cell.angle_gamma   90.00
#
_symmetry.space_group_name_H-M   'P 1'
#
loop_
_entity.id
_entity.type
_entity.pdbx_description
1 polymer ?
#
loop_
_entity_poly.entity_id
_entity_poly.type
_entity_poly.pdbx_seq_one_letter_code
_entity_poly.pdbx_strand_id
1 'polypeptide(L)'
;MSRLNNGKDKIDLILTENDIEKLMKDYEIILPKKRNYYIETVRSHYKHAHYLKDLNKIEEIIKEKHVDYIDSFNYVMSGTKLHLFNMFIMKKEDFDRYCQWLFSILFELEESTDISKYDAYQCRIFGFLSERLFNVWLHKEKLKAKEVPVINLEKVYWVKKAKDFLKRKYS
;
A
#
# COMPACT_ATOMS: atom_id res chain seq x y z
N MET A 1 24.66 1.85 22.08
CA MET A 1 24.01 2.06 20.77
C MET A 1 24.66 1.12 19.76
N SER A 2 24.08 -0.06 19.57
CA SER A 2 24.67 -1.15 18.80
C SER A 2 24.71 -0.81 17.32
N ARG A 3 25.92 -0.92 16.76
CA ARG A 3 26.24 -0.82 15.34
C ARG A 3 25.58 -2.01 14.64
N LEU A 4 24.52 -1.78 13.85
CA LEU A 4 23.93 -2.78 12.96
C LEU A 4 24.95 -3.13 11.87
N ASN A 5 25.58 -4.29 11.98
CA ASN A 5 26.63 -4.76 11.08
C ASN A 5 26.08 -5.95 10.26
N ASN A 6 26.01 -5.78 8.93
CA ASN A 6 25.92 -6.86 7.92
C ASN A 6 24.76 -7.87 7.97
N GLY A 7 23.89 -7.85 6.96
CA GLY A 7 23.20 -9.00 6.31
C GLY A 7 22.57 -10.09 7.17
N LYS A 8 23.38 -10.85 7.93
CA LYS A 8 22.96 -11.92 8.85
C LYS A 8 21.96 -11.42 9.89
N ASP A 9 22.23 -10.28 10.54
CA ASP A 9 21.35 -9.70 11.57
C ASP A 9 19.95 -9.31 11.06
N LYS A 10 19.79 -9.13 9.73
CA LYS A 10 18.48 -8.81 9.13
C LYS A 10 17.64 -10.05 8.85
N ILE A 11 18.28 -11.20 8.63
CA ILE A 11 17.60 -12.48 8.38
C ILE A 11 16.93 -12.94 9.68
N ASP A 12 17.57 -12.72 10.82
CA ASP A 12 17.03 -13.07 12.15
C ASP A 12 15.75 -12.27 12.52
N LEU A 13 15.44 -11.21 11.78
CA LEU A 13 14.23 -10.42 11.95
C LEU A 13 13.05 -10.91 11.07
N ILE A 14 13.29 -11.86 10.17
CA ILE A 14 12.26 -12.43 9.29
C ILE A 14 11.31 -13.25 10.16
N LEU A 15 10.00 -13.04 9.98
CA LEU A 15 8.97 -13.80 10.67
C LEU A 15 9.08 -15.28 10.29
N THR A 16 9.20 -16.14 11.30
CA THR A 16 9.10 -17.58 11.12
C THR A 16 7.63 -18.01 11.07
N GLU A 17 7.37 -19.24 10.63
CA GLU A 17 6.03 -19.86 10.68
C GLU A 17 5.45 -19.78 12.10
N ASN A 18 6.23 -20.16 13.12
CA ASN A 18 5.83 -20.09 14.53
C ASN A 18 5.47 -18.65 14.98
N ASP A 19 6.17 -17.63 14.47
CA ASP A 19 5.84 -16.23 14.79
C ASP A 19 4.51 -15.83 14.16
N ILE A 20 4.30 -16.21 12.90
CA ILE A 20 3.07 -15.94 12.16
C ILE A 20 1.89 -16.64 12.85
N GLU A 21 2.01 -17.93 13.16
CA GLU A 21 0.95 -18.69 13.84
C GLU A 21 0.57 -18.08 15.19
N LYS A 22 1.56 -17.66 16.00
CA LYS A 22 1.29 -16.99 17.27
C LYS A 22 0.55 -15.68 17.07
N LEU A 23 0.96 -14.86 16.11
CA LEU A 23 0.29 -13.60 15.81
C LEU A 23 -1.14 -13.84 15.29
N MET A 24 -1.35 -14.82 14.42
CA MET A 24 -2.66 -15.13 13.85
C MET A 24 -3.67 -15.72 14.86
N LYS A 25 -3.25 -16.07 16.08
CA LYS A 25 -4.18 -16.41 17.18
C LYS A 25 -4.92 -15.18 17.72
N ASP A 26 -4.23 -14.05 17.79
CA ASP A 26 -4.76 -12.83 18.40
C ASP A 26 -5.21 -11.78 17.38
N TYR A 27 -4.76 -11.89 16.12
CA TYR A 27 -4.97 -10.91 15.06
C TYR A 27 -5.51 -11.59 13.81
N GLU A 28 -6.30 -10.85 13.03
CA GLU A 28 -6.94 -11.35 11.80
C GLU A 28 -6.08 -11.07 10.56
N ILE A 29 -5.23 -10.05 10.64
CA ILE A 29 -4.32 -9.68 9.56
C ILE A 29 -2.99 -9.15 10.11
N ILE A 30 -1.89 -9.57 9.50
CA ILE A 30 -0.54 -9.04 9.72
C ILE A 30 -0.14 -8.24 8.49
N LEU A 31 0.37 -7.03 8.69
CA LEU A 31 0.68 -6.13 7.59
C LEU A 31 1.79 -5.12 7.96
N PRO A 32 2.41 -4.45 6.97
CA PRO A 32 3.40 -3.41 7.22
C PRO A 32 2.89 -2.25 8.07
N LYS A 33 3.78 -1.62 8.84
CA LYS A 33 3.49 -0.34 9.50
C LYS A 33 2.99 0.73 8.52
N LYS A 34 2.04 1.55 8.96
CA LYS A 34 1.58 2.70 8.15
C LYS A 34 2.73 3.66 7.87
N ARG A 35 2.73 4.22 6.66
CA ARG A 35 3.50 5.42 6.35
C ARG A 35 2.65 6.65 6.62
N ASN A 36 3.28 7.67 7.20
CA ASN A 36 2.69 8.99 7.38
C ASN A 36 3.13 9.92 6.25
N TYR A 37 2.19 10.57 5.59
CA TYR A 37 2.41 11.77 4.80
C TYR A 37 2.25 12.98 5.73
N TYR A 38 3.31 13.75 5.91
CA TYR A 38 3.33 14.81 6.94
C TYR A 38 2.60 16.09 6.51
N ILE A 39 2.43 16.31 5.21
CA ILE A 39 1.97 17.58 4.64
C ILE A 39 0.81 17.37 3.65
N GLU A 40 0.51 16.12 3.29
CA GLU A 40 -0.42 15.81 2.20
C GLU A 40 -1.42 14.73 2.58
N THR A 41 -2.63 14.86 2.05
CA THR A 41 -3.60 13.76 2.09
C THR A 41 -3.23 12.67 1.08
N VAL A 42 -3.76 11.46 1.25
CA VAL A 42 -3.56 10.37 0.28
C VAL A 42 -3.97 10.79 -1.13
N ARG A 43 -5.08 11.53 -1.27
CA ARG A 43 -5.53 12.08 -2.57
C ARG A 43 -4.54 13.11 -3.14
N SER A 44 -4.07 14.06 -2.34
CA SER A 44 -3.08 15.07 -2.79
C SER A 44 -1.79 14.40 -3.24
N HIS A 45 -1.27 13.47 -2.43
CA HIS A 45 -0.08 12.72 -2.78
C HIS A 45 -0.27 11.91 -4.07
N TYR A 46 -1.44 11.28 -4.27
CA TYR A 46 -1.73 10.57 -5.52
C TYR A 46 -1.73 11.52 -6.72
N LYS A 47 -2.38 12.70 -6.60
CA LYS A 47 -2.42 13.72 -7.66
C LYS A 47 -1.03 14.18 -8.09
N HIS A 48 -0.07 14.28 -7.16
CA HIS A 48 1.28 14.70 -7.48
C HIS A 48 2.15 13.59 -8.10
N ALA A 49 1.87 12.32 -7.78
CA ALA A 49 2.66 11.18 -8.25
C ALA A 49 2.07 10.45 -9.47
N HIS A 50 0.76 10.57 -9.70
CA HIS A 50 -0.01 9.77 -10.66
C HIS A 50 -1.10 10.61 -11.33
N TYR A 51 -1.72 10.06 -12.37
CA TYR A 51 -2.82 10.74 -13.05
C TYR A 51 -4.11 10.71 -12.24
N LEU A 52 -4.50 11.87 -11.70
CA LEU A 52 -5.69 12.02 -10.85
C LEU A 52 -6.98 11.49 -11.50
N LYS A 53 -7.08 11.56 -12.83
CA LYS A 53 -8.25 11.04 -13.57
C LYS A 53 -8.53 9.56 -13.27
N ASP A 54 -7.50 8.76 -13.02
CA ASP A 54 -7.66 7.32 -12.75
C ASP A 54 -8.22 7.07 -11.35
N LEU A 55 -7.80 7.89 -10.37
CA LEU A 55 -8.39 7.86 -9.02
C LEU A 55 -9.83 8.36 -9.00
N ASN A 56 -10.16 9.37 -9.83
CA ASN A 56 -11.53 9.87 -9.94
C ASN A 56 -12.47 8.80 -10.52
N LYS A 57 -12.03 8.04 -11.54
CA LYS A 57 -12.81 6.90 -12.06
C LYS A 57 -13.07 5.83 -11.01
N ILE A 58 -12.06 5.50 -10.19
CA ILE A 58 -12.24 4.58 -9.06
C ILE A 58 -13.31 5.09 -8.10
N GLU A 59 -13.30 6.40 -7.79
CA GLU A 59 -14.31 7.01 -6.94
C GLU A 59 -15.72 6.90 -7.55
N GLU A 60 -15.86 7.09 -8.86
CA GLU A 60 -17.12 6.92 -9.61
C GLU A 60 -17.60 5.45 -9.53
N ILE A 61 -16.73 4.48 -9.83
CA ILE A 61 -17.05 3.04 -9.74
C ILE A 61 -17.52 2.66 -8.34
N ILE A 62 -16.84 3.16 -7.29
CA ILE A 62 -17.24 2.90 -5.90
C ILE A 62 -18.60 3.53 -5.60
N LYS A 63 -18.84 4.78 -6.03
CA LYS A 63 -20.13 5.46 -5.83
C LYS A 63 -21.29 4.74 -6.52
N GLU A 64 -21.05 4.08 -7.64
CA GLU A 64 -22.10 3.43 -8.41
C GLU A 64 -22.35 1.99 -7.97
N LYS A 65 -21.28 1.21 -7.74
CA LYS A 65 -21.38 -0.26 -7.56
C LYS A 65 -20.98 -0.76 -6.18
N HIS A 66 -20.27 0.05 -5.41
CA HIS A 66 -19.78 -0.30 -4.07
C HIS A 66 -20.12 0.81 -3.07
N VAL A 67 -21.38 1.26 -3.09
CA VAL A 67 -21.88 2.42 -2.33
C VAL A 67 -21.51 2.32 -0.84
N ASP A 68 -21.52 1.12 -0.29
CA ASP A 68 -21.22 0.88 1.11
C ASP A 68 -19.74 1.10 1.47
N TYR A 69 -18.86 1.28 0.48
CA TYR A 69 -17.45 1.62 0.65
C TYR A 69 -17.14 3.12 0.46
N ILE A 70 -18.10 3.96 0.04
CA ILE A 70 -17.80 5.37 -0.28
C ILE A 70 -17.29 6.16 0.92
N ASP A 71 -17.84 5.92 2.11
CA ASP A 71 -17.40 6.57 3.34
C ASP A 71 -15.97 6.17 3.70
N SER A 72 -15.64 4.87 3.56
CA SER A 72 -14.28 4.37 3.75
C SER A 72 -13.32 4.94 2.72
N PHE A 73 -13.75 5.09 1.46
CA PHE A 73 -12.96 5.69 0.41
C PHE A 73 -12.63 7.14 0.76
N ASN A 74 -13.63 7.95 1.10
CA ASN A 74 -13.45 9.35 1.46
C ASN A 74 -12.58 9.52 2.71
N TYR A 75 -12.77 8.66 3.72
CA TYR A 75 -11.94 8.64 4.92
C TYR A 75 -10.46 8.40 4.59
N VAL A 76 -10.16 7.37 3.80
CA VAL A 76 -8.78 7.06 3.43
C VAL A 76 -8.18 8.15 2.53
N MET A 77 -8.93 8.65 1.56
CA MET A 77 -8.44 9.68 0.63
C MET A 77 -8.16 11.02 1.30
N SER A 78 -8.92 11.38 2.34
CA SER A 78 -8.70 12.59 3.14
C SER A 78 -7.66 12.41 4.26
N GLY A 79 -7.36 11.16 4.63
CA GLY A 79 -6.35 10.83 5.62
C GLY A 79 -4.92 11.10 5.15
N THR A 80 -3.98 11.04 6.09
CA THR A 80 -2.54 11.27 5.88
C THR A 80 -1.71 10.01 6.11
N LYS A 81 -2.36 8.86 6.34
CA LYS A 81 -1.69 7.61 6.66
C LYS A 81 -2.24 6.48 5.81
N LEU A 82 -1.35 5.60 5.36
CA LEU A 82 -1.71 4.39 4.66
C LEU A 82 -0.69 3.28 4.91
N HIS A 83 -1.16 2.05 4.90
CA HIS A 83 -0.31 0.90 4.65
C HIS A 83 0.12 0.96 3.20
N LEU A 84 1.40 1.21 2.98
CA LEU A 84 1.96 1.02 1.66
C LEU A 84 2.23 -0.45 1.43
N PHE A 85 2.36 -0.82 0.15
CA PHE A 85 2.56 -2.19 -0.34
C PHE A 85 1.28 -3.04 -0.35
N ASN A 86 1.24 -3.96 -1.31
CA ASN A 86 0.32 -5.08 -1.34
C ASN A 86 0.93 -6.28 -0.58
N MET A 87 1.36 -6.05 0.67
CA MET A 87 1.96 -7.07 1.52
C MET A 87 1.10 -7.28 2.76
N PHE A 88 0.65 -8.51 2.98
CA PHE A 88 -0.13 -8.89 4.15
C PHE A 88 -0.11 -10.40 4.34
N ILE A 89 -0.47 -10.85 5.54
CA ILE A 89 -0.81 -12.24 5.86
C ILE A 89 -2.18 -12.19 6.52
N MET A 90 -3.16 -12.89 5.97
CA MET A 90 -4.53 -12.95 6.50
C MET A 90 -5.12 -14.33 6.28
N LYS A 91 -6.30 -14.59 6.86
CA LYS A 91 -7.05 -15.81 6.59
C LYS A 91 -7.48 -15.89 5.13
N LYS A 92 -7.59 -17.10 4.59
CA LYS A 92 -7.94 -17.32 3.19
C LYS A 92 -9.28 -16.69 2.82
N GLU A 93 -10.26 -16.80 3.71
CA GLU A 93 -11.62 -16.30 3.48
C GLU A 93 -11.63 -14.78 3.33
N ASP A 94 -10.85 -14.07 4.15
CA ASP A 94 -10.70 -12.62 4.08
C ASP A 94 -9.94 -12.19 2.83
N PHE A 95 -8.91 -12.96 2.44
CA PHE A 95 -8.18 -12.72 1.20
C PHE A 95 -9.07 -12.87 -0.04
N ASP A 96 -9.90 -13.91 -0.08
CA ASP A 96 -10.83 -14.16 -1.18
C ASP A 96 -11.87 -13.04 -1.28
N ARG A 97 -12.42 -12.59 -0.13
CA ARG A 97 -13.35 -11.44 -0.06
C ARG A 97 -12.68 -10.15 -0.54
N TYR A 98 -11.44 -9.89 -0.12
CA TYR A 98 -10.67 -8.75 -0.58
C TYR A 98 -10.44 -8.80 -2.09
N CYS A 99 -10.00 -9.94 -2.63
CA CYS A 99 -9.77 -10.09 -4.06
C CYS A 99 -11.05 -9.90 -4.88
N GLN A 100 -12.17 -10.50 -4.45
CA GLN A 100 -13.46 -10.34 -5.12
C GLN A 100 -13.86 -8.87 -5.22
N TRP A 101 -13.73 -8.12 -4.13
CA TRP A 101 -14.03 -6.69 -4.09
C TRP A 101 -13.01 -5.84 -4.88
N LEU A 102 -11.71 -6.13 -4.75
CA LEU A 102 -10.66 -5.38 -5.44
C LEU A 102 -10.78 -5.53 -6.96
N PHE A 103 -10.91 -6.76 -7.44
CA PHE A 103 -10.90 -7.03 -8.87
C PHE A 103 -12.22 -6.65 -9.55
N SER A 104 -13.35 -6.65 -8.84
CA SER A 104 -14.59 -6.09 -9.41
C SER A 104 -14.43 -4.61 -9.76
N ILE A 105 -13.64 -3.86 -8.98
CA ILE A 105 -13.34 -2.45 -9.24
C ILE A 105 -12.25 -2.30 -10.32
N LEU A 106 -11.14 -3.04 -10.21
CA LEU A 106 -10.00 -2.87 -11.11
C LEU A 106 -10.31 -3.29 -12.56
N PHE A 107 -11.11 -4.33 -12.77
CA PHE A 107 -11.49 -4.75 -14.12
C PHE A 107 -12.41 -3.73 -14.80
N GLU A 108 -13.30 -3.09 -14.06
CA GLU A 108 -14.11 -2.00 -14.60
C GLU A 108 -13.28 -0.75 -14.93
N LEU A 109 -12.28 -0.44 -14.10
CA LEU A 109 -11.34 0.61 -14.43
C LEU A 109 -10.56 0.28 -15.72
N GLU A 110 -10.14 -0.98 -15.88
CA GLU A 110 -9.40 -1.45 -17.05
C GLU A 110 -10.19 -1.23 -18.35
N GLU A 111 -11.47 -1.60 -18.36
CA GLU A 111 -12.35 -1.41 -19.53
C GLU A 111 -12.47 0.06 -19.96
N SER A 112 -12.38 1.00 -19.01
CA SER A 112 -12.54 2.42 -19.26
C SER A 112 -11.23 3.19 -19.37
N THR A 113 -10.06 2.55 -19.28
CA THR A 113 -8.76 3.23 -19.16
C THR A 113 -7.79 2.87 -20.30
N ASP A 114 -7.53 3.86 -21.16
CA ASP A 114 -6.47 3.78 -22.16
C ASP A 114 -5.10 4.20 -21.56
N ILE A 115 -4.21 3.22 -21.40
CA ILE A 115 -2.83 3.40 -20.93
C ILE A 115 -1.81 3.50 -22.08
N SER A 116 -2.22 3.51 -23.35
CA SER A 116 -1.30 3.50 -24.50
C SER A 116 -0.32 4.68 -24.51
N LYS A 117 -0.71 5.79 -23.88
CA LYS A 117 0.11 7.02 -23.77
C LYS A 117 0.85 7.13 -22.44
N TYR A 118 0.78 6.11 -21.58
CA TYR A 118 1.43 6.14 -20.27
C TYR A 118 2.90 5.79 -20.42
N ASP A 119 3.74 6.44 -19.61
CA ASP A 119 5.12 6.00 -19.48
C ASP A 119 5.19 4.67 -18.69
N ALA A 120 6.36 4.02 -18.73
CA ALA A 120 6.56 2.73 -18.05
C ALA A 120 6.27 2.78 -16.53
N TYR A 121 6.40 3.94 -15.90
CA TYR A 121 6.08 4.10 -14.49
C TYR A 121 4.56 4.13 -14.28
N GLN A 122 3.84 4.93 -15.05
CA GLN A 122 2.39 5.11 -14.98
C GLN A 122 1.64 3.87 -15.46
N CYS A 123 2.19 3.03 -16.36
CA CYS A 123 1.55 1.75 -16.73
C CYS A 123 1.26 0.82 -15.54
N ARG A 124 1.85 1.08 -14.37
CA ARG A 124 1.60 0.34 -13.12
C ARG A 124 0.42 0.88 -12.30
N ILE A 125 -0.47 1.70 -12.89
CA ILE A 125 -1.61 2.33 -12.21
C ILE A 125 -2.42 1.37 -11.35
N PHE A 126 -2.69 0.15 -11.82
CA PHE A 126 -3.49 -0.84 -11.10
C PHE A 126 -2.83 -1.24 -9.78
N GLY A 127 -1.50 -1.37 -9.75
CA GLY A 127 -0.76 -1.63 -8.52
C GLY A 127 -0.76 -0.42 -7.58
N PHE A 128 -0.66 0.81 -8.11
CA PHE A 128 -0.75 2.00 -7.28
C PHE A 128 -2.14 2.16 -6.66
N LEU A 129 -3.20 1.90 -7.43
CA LEU A 129 -4.59 1.98 -6.99
C LEU A 129 -4.92 0.85 -6.02
N SER A 130 -4.42 -0.37 -6.24
CA SER A 130 -4.66 -1.49 -5.33
C SER A 130 -4.16 -1.22 -3.91
N GLU A 131 -3.02 -0.54 -3.76
CA GLU A 131 -2.52 -0.14 -2.43
C GLU A 131 -3.50 0.80 -1.71
N ARG A 132 -4.15 1.72 -2.43
CA ARG A 132 -5.12 2.66 -1.85
C ARG A 132 -6.41 1.93 -1.53
N LEU A 133 -6.91 1.13 -2.46
CA LEU A 133 -8.11 0.31 -2.31
C LEU A 133 -7.97 -0.68 -1.16
N PHE A 134 -6.79 -1.26 -0.94
CA PHE A 134 -6.52 -2.12 0.21
C PHE A 134 -6.79 -1.39 1.54
N ASN A 135 -6.35 -0.14 1.67
CA ASN A 135 -6.62 0.66 2.88
C ASN A 135 -8.11 0.98 3.04
N VAL A 136 -8.82 1.22 1.93
CA VAL A 136 -10.27 1.44 1.92
C VAL A 136 -11.00 0.19 2.42
N TRP A 137 -10.56 -0.97 1.95
CA TRP A 137 -11.09 -2.26 2.39
C TRP A 137 -10.84 -2.53 3.87
N LEU A 138 -9.61 -2.34 4.35
CA LEU A 138 -9.28 -2.50 5.77
C LEU A 138 -10.10 -1.57 6.68
N HIS A 139 -10.33 -0.32 6.24
CA HIS A 139 -11.15 0.61 7.00
C HIS A 139 -12.61 0.14 7.12
N LYS A 140 -13.17 -0.42 6.03
CA LYS A 140 -14.53 -0.95 6.00
C LYS A 140 -14.68 -2.20 6.86
N GLU A 141 -13.76 -3.15 6.70
CA GLU A 141 -13.86 -4.48 7.32
C GLU A 141 -13.45 -4.50 8.79
N LYS A 142 -12.68 -3.50 9.25
CA LYS A 142 -12.29 -3.31 10.66
C LYS A 142 -11.60 -4.53 11.28
N LEU A 143 -10.86 -5.29 10.46
CA LEU A 143 -10.07 -6.43 10.92
C LEU A 143 -9.07 -6.00 12.00
N LYS A 144 -8.89 -6.86 13.01
CA LYS A 144 -7.89 -6.69 14.06
C LYS A 144 -6.48 -6.88 13.49
N ALA A 145 -5.84 -5.77 13.12
CA ALA A 145 -4.55 -5.76 12.44
C ALA A 145 -3.34 -5.77 13.40
N LYS A 146 -2.31 -6.51 13.01
CA LYS A 146 -0.95 -6.43 13.58
C LYS A 146 -0.01 -5.76 12.59
N GLU A 147 0.58 -4.64 12.98
CA GLU A 147 1.61 -3.98 12.19
C GLU A 147 3.01 -4.53 12.51
N VAL A 148 3.75 -4.94 11.48
CA VAL A 148 5.14 -5.43 11.55
C VAL A 148 6.08 -4.60 10.67
N PRO A 149 7.35 -4.40 11.04
CA PRO A 149 8.32 -3.72 10.18
C PRO A 149 8.64 -4.53 8.92
N VAL A 150 8.76 -3.84 7.77
CA VAL A 150 9.28 -4.45 6.54
C VAL A 150 10.81 -4.40 6.56
N ILE A 151 11.45 -5.52 6.25
CA ILE A 151 12.91 -5.64 6.21
C ILE A 151 13.36 -5.65 4.75
N ASN A 152 14.21 -4.70 4.37
CA ASN A 152 14.87 -4.74 3.07
C ASN A 152 16.21 -5.49 3.20
N LEU A 153 16.31 -6.64 2.52
CA LEU A 153 17.47 -7.51 2.53
C LEU A 153 18.62 -6.99 1.63
N GLU A 154 18.35 -6.05 0.72
CA GLU A 154 19.38 -5.48 -0.12
C GLU A 154 20.37 -4.61 0.67
N LYS A 155 21.62 -4.58 0.19
CA LYS A 155 22.64 -3.66 0.71
C LYS A 155 22.29 -2.23 0.33
N VAL A 156 21.83 -1.45 1.30
CA VAL A 156 21.66 -0.01 1.13
C VAL A 156 23.04 0.66 1.12
N TYR A 157 23.51 1.08 -0.05
CA TYR A 157 24.73 1.88 -0.19
C TYR A 157 24.48 3.33 0.27
N TRP A 158 24.49 3.54 1.58
CA TRP A 158 24.20 4.83 2.21
C TRP A 158 25.05 5.99 1.68
N VAL A 159 26.32 5.75 1.35
CA VAL A 159 27.21 6.77 0.78
C VAL A 159 26.74 7.23 -0.60
N LYS A 160 26.33 6.30 -1.47
CA LYS A 160 25.78 6.63 -2.79
C LYS A 160 24.46 7.40 -2.66
N LYS A 161 23.59 6.95 -1.75
CA LYS A 161 22.29 7.59 -1.48
C LYS A 161 22.44 9.02 -0.92
N ALA A 162 23.42 9.26 -0.05
CA ALA A 162 23.73 10.58 0.47
C ALA A 162 24.29 11.51 -0.62
N LYS A 163 25.20 11.01 -1.47
CA LYS A 163 25.71 11.76 -2.63
C LYS A 163 24.59 12.12 -3.61
N ASP A 164 23.69 11.18 -3.94
CA ASP A 164 22.56 11.41 -4.84
C ASP A 164 21.51 12.36 -4.23
N PHE A 165 21.35 12.36 -2.91
CA PHE A 165 20.51 13.33 -2.21
C PHE A 165 21.09 14.75 -2.25
N LEU A 166 22.38 14.90 -1.94
CA LEU A 166 23.08 16.19 -2.02
C LEU A 166 23.09 16.73 -3.44
N LYS A 167 23.37 15.88 -4.44
CA LYS A 167 23.35 16.27 -5.85
C LYS A 167 21.98 16.79 -6.28
N ARG A 168 20.88 16.19 -5.81
CA ARG A 168 19.51 16.66 -6.11
C ARG A 168 19.09 17.93 -5.35
N LYS A 169 19.78 18.27 -4.27
CA LYS A 169 19.45 19.45 -3.45
C LYS A 169 20.23 20.70 -3.87
N TYR A 170 21.40 20.51 -4.49
CA TYR A 170 22.33 21.57 -4.87
C TYR A 170 22.64 21.59 -6.38
N SER A 171 21.85 20.88 -7.19
CA SER A 171 21.81 20.97 -8.65
C SER A 171 20.39 21.29 -9.09
#